data_AF-A0A3B8STW8-F1
#
_entry.id   AF-A0A3B8STW8-F1
#
_cell.length_a   1.000
_cell.length_b   1.000
_cell.length_c   1.000
_cell.angle_alpha   90.00
_cell.angle_beta   90.00
_cell.angle_gamma   90.00
#
_symmetry.space_group_name_H-M   'P 1'
#
loop_
_entity.id
_entity.type
_entity.pdbx_description
1 polymer ?
#
loop_
_entity_poly.entity_id
_entity_poly.type
_entity_poly.pdbx_seq_one_letter_code
_entity_poly.pdbx_strand_id
1 'polypeptide(L)'
;MNGAIFDWLERRANLLVEGVTFCPDDVGRVLSVGTARLRITCECDPCSRMEAVHPGLRAALEPSWRGGVCCRVEVEGLIQIGDQVQWVDP
;
A
#
# COMPACT_ATOMS: atom_id res chain seq x y z
N MET A 1 22.44 2.08 9.65
CA MET A 1 21.76 1.47 8.48
C MET A 1 21.53 2.57 7.47
N ASN A 2 22.23 2.52 6.33
CA ASN A 2 22.01 3.49 5.25
C ASN A 2 20.77 3.03 4.48
N GLY A 3 19.63 3.66 4.73
CA GLY A 3 18.44 3.46 3.90
C GLY A 3 18.62 4.22 2.60
N ALA A 4 18.63 3.53 1.47
CA ALA A 4 18.52 4.16 0.18
C ALA A 4 17.06 4.62 -0.04
N ILE A 5 16.88 5.83 -0.54
CA ILE A 5 15.57 6.40 -0.86
C ILE A 5 15.31 6.10 -2.33
N PHE A 6 14.22 5.39 -2.61
CA PHE A 6 13.75 5.09 -3.96
C PHE A 6 12.42 5.77 -4.20
N ASP A 7 12.15 6.11 -5.46
CA ASP A 7 10.82 6.58 -5.81
C ASP A 7 9.83 5.43 -5.61
N TRP A 8 8.77 5.70 -4.86
CA TRP A 8 7.72 4.72 -4.60
C TRP A 8 7.02 4.26 -5.89
N LEU A 9 7.07 5.07 -6.95
CA LEU A 9 6.58 4.71 -8.28
C LEU A 9 7.35 3.55 -8.92
N GLU A 10 8.63 3.36 -8.59
CA GLU A 10 9.42 2.22 -9.09
C GLU A 10 8.85 0.88 -8.61
N ARG A 11 8.17 0.92 -7.46
CA ARG A 11 7.44 -0.22 -6.87
C ARG A 11 6.07 -0.47 -7.49
N ARG A 12 5.62 0.40 -8.41
CA ARG A 12 4.30 0.35 -9.07
C ARG A 12 3.10 0.39 -8.13
N ALA A 13 3.26 0.92 -6.93
CA ALA A 13 2.11 1.22 -6.10
C ALA A 13 1.25 2.31 -6.78
N ASN A 14 -0.07 2.24 -6.61
CA ASN A 14 -0.99 3.25 -7.14
C ASN A 14 -1.13 4.45 -6.22
N LEU A 15 -1.07 4.23 -4.91
CA LEU A 15 -1.23 5.23 -3.87
C LEU A 15 -0.09 5.11 -2.86
N LEU A 16 0.52 6.24 -2.51
CA LEU A 16 1.38 6.38 -1.34
C LEU A 16 0.57 7.08 -0.26
N VAL A 17 0.51 6.49 0.92
CA VAL A 17 -0.28 6.98 2.05
C VAL A 17 0.59 7.06 3.30
N GLU A 18 0.23 7.95 4.22
CA GLU A 18 0.89 8.13 5.51
C GLU A 18 -0.09 7.91 6.67
N GLY A 19 0.44 7.63 7.87
CA GLY A 19 -0.37 7.47 9.08
C GLY A 19 -1.13 6.14 9.19
N VAL A 20 -0.95 5.20 8.25
CA VAL A 20 -1.53 3.85 8.30
C VAL A 20 -0.44 2.79 8.22
N THR A 21 -0.59 1.72 9.00
CA THR A 21 0.22 0.51 8.92
C THR A 21 -0.72 -0.66 8.72
N PHE A 22 -0.32 -1.61 7.87
CA PHE A 22 -1.14 -2.76 7.52
C PHE A 22 -0.69 -4.03 8.22
N CYS A 23 -1.65 -4.91 8.52
CA CYS A 23 -1.41 -6.25 9.02
C CYS A 23 -2.41 -7.25 8.43
N PRO A 24 -2.21 -8.57 8.65
CA PRO A 24 -3.13 -9.59 8.15
C PRO A 24 -4.60 -9.41 8.57
N ASP A 25 -4.85 -8.85 9.76
CA ASP A 25 -6.21 -8.62 10.28
C ASP A 25 -6.95 -7.53 9.50
N ASP A 26 -6.26 -6.79 8.65
CA ASP A 26 -6.87 -5.74 7.83
C ASP A 26 -7.58 -6.25 6.58
N VAL A 27 -7.39 -7.53 6.22
CA VAL A 27 -8.09 -8.13 5.08
C VAL A 27 -9.60 -8.05 5.30
N GLY A 28 -10.30 -7.46 4.32
CA GLY A 28 -11.73 -7.23 4.38
C GLY A 28 -12.15 -5.88 4.98
N ARG A 29 -11.26 -5.18 5.69
CA ARG A 29 -11.49 -3.79 6.13
C ARG A 29 -11.49 -2.85 4.93
N VAL A 30 -12.15 -1.70 5.08
CA VAL A 30 -12.32 -0.71 4.01
C VAL A 30 -11.63 0.59 4.41
N LEU A 31 -10.80 1.11 3.52
CA LEU A 31 -10.26 2.46 3.61
C LEU A 31 -11.09 3.43 2.77
N SER A 32 -11.33 4.62 3.31
CA SER A 32 -11.76 5.78 2.56
C SER A 32 -10.53 6.60 2.18
N VAL A 33 -10.43 6.95 0.89
CA VAL A 33 -9.41 7.85 0.33
C VAL A 33 -10.13 8.79 -0.62
N GLY A 34 -10.16 10.08 -0.31
CA GLY A 34 -11.01 11.03 -1.03
C GLY A 34 -12.47 10.58 -1.00
N THR A 35 -13.11 10.46 -2.17
CA THR A 35 -14.48 9.90 -2.26
C THR A 35 -14.53 8.41 -2.57
N ALA A 36 -13.39 7.76 -2.77
CA ALA A 36 -13.31 6.33 -3.06
C ALA A 36 -13.34 5.48 -1.78
N ARG A 37 -13.89 4.26 -1.89
CA ARG A 37 -13.80 3.22 -0.84
C ARG A 37 -13.09 1.98 -1.37
N LEU A 38 -12.00 1.60 -0.70
CA LEU A 38 -11.08 0.55 -1.11
C LEU A 38 -11.06 -0.56 -0.05
N ARG A 39 -11.57 -1.75 -0.38
CA ARG A 39 -11.49 -2.92 0.49
C ARG A 39 -10.15 -3.61 0.33
N ILE A 40 -9.45 -3.86 1.42
CA ILE A 40 -8.20 -4.62 1.41
C ILE A 40 -8.50 -6.09 1.09
N THR A 41 -7.77 -6.66 0.14
CA THR A 41 -7.96 -8.05 -0.31
C THR A 41 -6.81 -8.96 0.06
N CYS A 42 -5.58 -8.46 0.06
CA CYS A 42 -4.38 -9.23 0.40
C CYS A 42 -3.16 -8.31 0.60
N GLU A 43 -2.06 -8.89 1.06
CA GLU A 43 -0.73 -8.26 1.05
C GLU A 43 -0.31 -7.91 -0.38
N CYS A 44 0.53 -6.88 -0.52
CA CYS A 44 1.24 -6.61 -1.76
C CYS A 44 2.59 -7.34 -1.74
N ASP A 45 2.60 -8.57 -2.24
CA ASP A 45 3.80 -9.41 -2.27
C ASP A 45 4.91 -8.78 -3.15
N PRO A 46 6.10 -8.49 -2.60
CA PRO A 46 7.21 -7.96 -3.39
C PRO A 46 7.72 -9.01 -4.38
N CYS A 47 7.61 -8.72 -5.68
CA CYS A 47 8.05 -9.64 -6.73
C CYS A 47 9.52 -9.43 -7.14
N SER A 48 10.00 -10.23 -8.10
CA SER A 48 11.38 -10.11 -8.65
C SER A 48 11.71 -8.72 -9.19
N ARG A 49 10.70 -7.91 -9.56
CA ARG A 49 10.89 -6.51 -9.93
C ARG A 49 11.51 -5.69 -8.79
N MET A 50 11.15 -5.95 -7.54
CA MET A 50 11.68 -5.19 -6.40
C MET A 50 13.19 -5.40 -6.27
N GLU A 51 13.65 -6.63 -6.46
CA GLU A 51 15.07 -6.95 -6.48
C GLU A 51 15.83 -6.26 -7.63
N ALA A 52 15.17 -6.09 -8.79
CA ALA A 52 15.73 -5.38 -9.94
C ALA A 52 15.79 -3.86 -9.74
N VAL A 53 14.88 -3.28 -8.93
CA VAL A 53 14.95 -1.85 -8.54
C VAL A 53 16.15 -1.61 -7.63
N HIS A 54 16.34 -2.48 -6.62
CA HIS A 54 17.54 -2.44 -5.79
C HIS A 54 17.81 -3.80 -5.13
N PRO A 55 19.08 -4.27 -5.11
CA PRO A 55 19.45 -5.50 -4.42
C PRO A 55 19.00 -5.50 -2.95
N GLY A 56 18.33 -6.56 -2.51
CA GLY A 56 17.80 -6.72 -1.16
C GLY A 56 16.48 -5.99 -0.88
N LEU A 57 15.93 -5.23 -1.82
CA LEU A 57 14.66 -4.52 -1.62
C LEU A 57 13.48 -5.50 -1.46
N ARG A 58 13.47 -6.61 -2.21
CA ARG A 58 12.44 -7.63 -2.05
C ARG A 58 12.41 -8.16 -0.62
N ALA A 59 13.56 -8.61 -0.13
CA ALA A 59 13.71 -9.15 1.23
C ALA A 59 13.40 -8.10 2.32
N ALA A 60 13.63 -6.82 2.03
CA ALA A 60 13.29 -5.75 2.95
C ALA A 60 11.78 -5.47 3.05
N LEU A 61 11.01 -5.75 2.00
CA LEU A 61 9.56 -5.50 1.94
C LEU A 61 8.70 -6.71 2.37
N GLU A 62 9.25 -7.91 2.29
CA GLU A 62 8.56 -9.18 2.59
C GLU A 62 8.10 -9.33 4.05
N PRO A 63 8.80 -8.79 5.07
CA PRO A 63 8.32 -8.83 6.44
C PRO A 63 7.19 -7.83 6.70
N SER A 64 6.20 -8.24 7.49
CA SER A 64 5.23 -7.34 8.14
C SER A 64 4.47 -6.42 7.18
N TRP A 65 4.10 -6.89 5.99
CA TRP A 65 3.22 -6.16 5.06
C TRP A 65 3.78 -4.81 4.61
N ARG A 66 5.10 -4.67 4.67
CA ARG A 66 5.82 -3.44 4.30
C ARG A 66 5.76 -3.17 2.80
N GLY A 67 5.46 -4.18 2.00
CA GLY A 67 5.11 -4.04 0.58
C GLY A 67 3.82 -3.23 0.35
N GLY A 68 2.94 -3.15 1.35
CA GLY A 68 1.63 -2.53 1.26
C GLY A 68 0.52 -3.55 1.07
N VAL A 69 -0.62 -3.10 0.54
CA VAL A 69 -1.82 -3.93 0.34
C VAL A 69 -2.38 -3.78 -1.06
N CYS A 70 -3.01 -4.84 -1.55
CA CYS A 70 -3.88 -4.77 -2.72
C CYS A 70 -5.32 -4.54 -2.27
N CYS A 71 -6.05 -3.74 -3.05
CA CYS A 71 -7.43 -3.40 -2.75
C CYS A 71 -8.37 -3.64 -3.93
N ARG A 72 -9.64 -3.90 -3.60
CA ARG A 72 -10.77 -3.81 -4.53
C ARG A 72 -11.48 -2.48 -4.32
N VAL A 73 -11.86 -1.83 -5.42
CA VAL A 73 -12.74 -0.65 -5.37
C VAL A 73 -14.17 -1.13 -5.04
N GLU A 74 -14.68 -0.76 -3.86
CA GLU A 74 -16.08 -1.01 -3.47
C GLU A 74 -16.97 0.13 -3.93
N VAL A 75 -16.46 1.37 -3.85
CA VAL A 75 -17.13 2.57 -4.34
C VAL A 75 -16.14 3.40 -5.13
N GLU A 76 -16.51 3.73 -6.36
CA GLU A 76 -15.75 4.64 -7.22
C GLU A 76 -15.69 6.04 -6.63
N GLY A 77 -14.62 6.76 -6.91
CA GLY A 77 -14.43 8.11 -6.38
C GLY A 77 -13.22 8.80 -6.97
N LEU A 78 -13.14 10.10 -6.69
CA LEU A 78 -11.99 10.92 -7.00
C LEU A 78 -11.02 10.88 -5.83
N ILE A 79 -9.74 10.75 -6.17
CA ILE A 79 -8.62 10.81 -5.24
C ILE A 79 -7.70 11.93 -5.71
N GLN A 80 -7.29 12.78 -4.78
CA GLN A 80 -6.35 13.87 -4.97
C GLN A 80 -5.19 13.78 -3.99
N ILE A 81 -4.07 14.39 -4.33
CA ILE A 81 -2.93 14.52 -3.42
C ILE A 81 -3.38 15.33 -2.19
N GLY A 82 -3.13 14.79 -1.00
CA GLY A 82 -3.54 15.41 0.26
C GLY A 82 -4.88 14.92 0.80
N ASP A 83 -5.61 14.07 0.06
CA ASP A 83 -6.82 13.45 0.58
C ASP A 83 -6.51 12.59 1.81
N GLN A 84 -7.37 12.73 2.83
CA GLN A 84 -7.24 11.97 4.06
C GLN A 84 -7.51 10.48 3.81
N VAL A 85 -6.69 9.65 4.47
CA VAL A 85 -6.84 8.19 4.49
C VAL A 85 -7.39 7.80 5.85
N GLN A 86 -8.53 7.13 5.86
CA GLN A 86 -9.19 6.73 7.10
C GLN A 86 -9.83 5.37 6.96
N TRP A 87 -9.87 4.60 8.05
CA TRP A 87 -10.68 3.40 8.10
C TRP A 87 -12.15 3.80 8.06
N VAL A 88 -12.93 3.11 7.24
CA VAL A 88 -14.38 3.16 7.35
C VAL A 88 -14.72 2.26 8.53
N ASP A 89 -15.12 2.88 9.63
CA ASP A 89 -15.66 2.13 10.77
C ASP A 89 -16.89 1.31 10.31
N PRO A 90 -17.10 0.10 10.86
CA PRO A 90 -18.35 -0.63 10.65
C PRO A 90 -19.57 0.13 11.19
#